data_AF-A0A6G3WY13-F1
#
_entry.id   AF-A0A6G3WY13-F1
#
_cell.length_a   1.000
_cell.length_b   1.000
_cell.length_c   1.000
_cell.angle_alpha   90.00
_cell.angle_beta   90.00
_cell.angle_gamma   90.00
#
_symmetry.space_group_name_H-M   'P 1'
#
loop_
_entity.id
_entity.type
_entity.pdbx_description
1 polymer ?
#
loop_
_entity_poly.entity_id
_entity_poly.type
_entity_poly.pdbx_seq_one_letter_code
_entity_poly.pdbx_strand_id
1 'polypeptide(L)' 'SNQEFDDLIDKANAESDKAKAVTTFQDAEKILVTEMPVIPLWYQNGSAGYSDRVDNVALNPFSVPVYEEITVK' A
#
# COMPACT_ATOMS: atom_id res chain seq x y z
N SER A 1 -22.08 -3.39 3.55
CA SER A 1 -21.34 -2.87 4.73
C SER A 1 -21.28 -3.99 5.73
N ASN A 2 -20.11 -4.27 6.29
CA ASN A 2 -19.92 -5.27 7.34
C ASN A 2 -19.41 -4.54 8.58
N GLN A 3 -20.22 -4.53 9.65
CA GLN A 3 -19.92 -3.76 10.87
C GLN A 3 -18.67 -4.28 11.59
N GLU A 4 -18.43 -5.60 11.58
CA GLU A 4 -17.25 -6.20 12.22
C GLU A 4 -15.96 -5.80 11.50
N PHE A 5 -16.00 -5.73 10.16
CA PHE A 5 -14.89 -5.19 9.37
C PHE A 5 -14.62 -3.74 9.74
N ASP A 6 -15.65 -2.90 9.76
CA ASP A 6 -15.52 -1.47 10.08
C ASP A 6 -14.94 -1.27 11.49
N ASP A 7 -15.41 -2.03 12.49
CA ASP A 7 -14.92 -1.98 13.87
C ASP A 7 -13.44 -2.40 13.99
N LEU A 8 -13.00 -3.40 13.22
CA LEU A 8 -11.60 -3.83 13.20
C LEU A 8 -10.69 -2.78 12.57
N ILE A 9 -11.14 -2.11 11.50
CA ILE A 9 -10.41 -1.01 10.87
C ILE A 9 -10.25 0.16 11.84
N ASP A 10 -11.32 0.56 12.53
CA ASP A 10 -11.27 1.66 13.50
C ASP A 10 -10.33 1.34 14.67
N LYS A 11 -10.36 0.10 15.16
CA LYS A 11 -9.46 -0.37 16.21
C LYS A 11 -8.00 -0.35 15.76
N ALA A 12 -7.70 -0.82 14.55
CA ALA A 12 -6.35 -0.82 14.01
C ALA A 12 -5.81 0.60 13.82
N ASN A 13 -6.65 1.54 13.36
CA ASN A 13 -6.30 2.95 13.20
C ASN A 13 -6.02 3.67 14.53
N ALA A 14 -6.68 3.26 15.61
CA ALA A 14 -6.49 3.83 16.94
C ALA A 14 -5.30 3.22 17.72
N GLU A 15 -4.72 2.12 17.25
CA GLU A 15 -3.61 1.44 17.92
C GLU A 15 -2.26 2.13 17.64
N SER A 16 -1.51 2.38 18.72
CA SER A 16 -0.21 3.05 18.69
C SER A 16 0.95 2.10 18.37
N ASP A 17 0.81 0.83 18.73
CA ASP A 17 1.78 -0.22 18.42
C ASP A 17 1.56 -0.74 16.99
N LYS A 18 2.53 -0.46 16.11
CA LYS A 18 2.46 -0.86 14.70
C LYS A 18 2.28 -2.37 14.50
N ALA A 19 2.91 -3.22 15.31
CA ALA A 19 2.81 -4.67 15.15
C ALA A 19 1.40 -5.16 15.49
N LYS A 20 0.78 -4.56 16.52
CA LYS A 20 -0.61 -4.86 16.91
C LYS A 20 -1.61 -4.31 15.89
N ALA A 21 -1.39 -3.11 15.37
CA ALA A 21 -2.21 -2.53 14.30
C ALA A 21 -2.19 -3.43 13.06
N VAL A 22 -1.00 -3.87 12.61
CA VAL A 22 -0.86 -4.81 11.47
C VAL A 22 -1.61 -6.11 11.71
N THR A 23 -1.49 -6.70 12.90
CA THR A 23 -2.22 -7.93 13.23
C THR A 23 -3.74 -7.72 13.15
N THR A 24 -4.22 -6.56 13.62
CA THR A 24 -5.65 -6.23 13.59
C THR A 24 -6.15 -5.98 12.16
N PHE A 25 -5.35 -5.33 11.30
CA PHE A 25 -5.67 -5.21 9.86
C PHE A 25 -5.76 -6.58 9.17
N GLN A 26 -4.86 -7.52 9.50
CA GLN A 26 -4.91 -8.88 8.96
C GLN A 26 -6.17 -9.63 9.42
N ASP A 27 -6.68 -9.37 10.62
CA ASP A 27 -7.96 -9.93 11.06
C ASP A 27 -9.14 -9.38 10.25
N ALA A 28 -9.12 -8.08 9.91
CA ALA A 28 -10.12 -7.48 9.01
C ALA A 28 -10.05 -8.06 7.59
N GLU A 29 -8.84 -8.29 7.06
CA GLU A 29 -8.65 -8.89 5.72
C GLU A 29 -9.23 -10.30 5.61
N LYS A 30 -9.25 -11.10 6.68
CA LYS A 30 -9.88 -12.44 6.68
C LYS A 30 -11.39 -12.38 6.39
N ILE A 31 -12.06 -11.31 6.81
CA ILE A 31 -13.47 -11.07 6.49
C ILE A 31 -13.63 -10.84 4.99
N LEU A 32 -12.77 -10.01 4.38
CA LEU A 32 -12.80 -9.74 2.93
C LEU A 32 -12.57 -10.99 2.09
N VAL A 33 -11.71 -11.90 2.54
CA VAL A 33 -11.49 -13.19 1.87
C VAL A 33 -12.75 -14.06 1.91
N THR A 34 -13.52 -13.99 2.99
CA THR A 34 -14.75 -14.78 3.17
C THR A 34 -15.92 -14.20 2.39
N GLU A 35 -16.10 -12.87 2.44
CA GLU A 35 -17.21 -12.19 1.76
C GLU A 35 -16.95 -11.96 0.27
N MET A 36 -15.68 -11.99 -0.15
CA MET A 36 -15.21 -11.69 -1.51
C MET A 36 -15.97 -10.53 -2.18
N PRO A 37 -16.03 -9.34 -1.57
CA PRO A 37 -16.73 -8.20 -2.15
C PRO A 37 -16.10 -7.75 -3.48
N VAL A 38 -14.81 -8.06 -3.67
CA VAL A 38 -14.04 -7.84 -4.90
C VAL A 38 -13.06 -9.01 -5.12
N ILE A 39 -12.70 -9.28 -6.38
CA ILE A 39 -11.68 -10.28 -6.73
C ILE A 39 -10.43 -9.52 -7.21
N PRO A 40 -9.36 -9.41 -6.40
CA PRO A 40 -8.12 -8.79 -6.84
C PRO A 40 -7.41 -9.71 -7.84
N LEU A 41 -7.09 -9.19 -9.02
CA LEU A 41 -6.51 -9.98 -10.12
C LEU A 41 -4.98 -9.82 -10.25
N TRP A 42 -4.45 -8.63 -9.93
CA TRP A 42 -3.01 -8.34 -10.03
C TRP A 42 -2.61 -7.18 -9.11
N TYR A 43 -1.31 -7.12 -8.80
CA TYR A 43 -0.67 -5.95 -8.20
C TYR A 43 0.14 -5.22 -9.27
N GLN A 44 0.07 -3.89 -9.32
CA GLN A 44 0.88 -3.10 -10.25
C GLN A 44 2.31 -2.96 -9.71
N ASN A 45 3.28 -3.48 -10.46
CA ASN A 45 4.69 -3.20 -10.20
C ASN A 45 5.06 -1.90 -10.90
N GLY A 46 5.56 -0.92 -10.15
CA GLY A 46 6.04 0.34 -10.71
C GLY A 46 7.13 0.11 -11.74
N SER A 47 6.88 0.53 -12.98
CA SER A 47 7.85 0.49 -14.08
C SER A 47 8.04 1.90 -14.59
N ALA A 48 9.29 2.35 -14.69
CA ALA A 48 9.62 3.67 -15.21
C ALA A 48 10.80 3.60 -16.19
N GLY A 49 10.70 4.36 -17.27
CA GLY A 49 11.80 4.60 -18.21
C GLY A 49 12.39 5.98 -17.98
N TYR A 50 13.72 6.09 -18.01
CA TYR A 50 14.43 7.37 -17.91
C TYR A 50 15.57 7.42 -18.93
N SER A 51 16.02 8.63 -19.27
CA SER A 51 17.11 8.85 -20.22
C SER A 51 18.46 8.56 -19.58
N ASP A 52 19.44 8.06 -20.36
CA ASP A 52 20.84 7.94 -19.93
C ASP A 52 21.51 9.27 -19.53
N ARG A 53 20.81 10.41 -19.68
CA ARG A 53 21.28 11.76 -19.33
C ARG A 53 20.95 12.18 -17.89
N VAL A 54 20.17 11.39 -17.17
CA VAL A 54 19.79 11.68 -15.78
C VAL A 54 20.26 10.57 -14.85
N ASP A 55 20.54 10.93 -13.61
CA ASP A 55 20.91 10.02 -12.53
C ASP A 55 19.95 10.18 -11.34
N ASN A 56 20.03 9.21 -10.41
CA ASN A 56 19.24 9.17 -9.17
C ASN A 56 17.72 9.07 -9.38
N VAL A 57 17.29 8.25 -10.34
CA VAL A 57 15.86 7.97 -10.58
C VAL A 57 15.39 6.82 -9.68
N ALA A 58 14.61 7.15 -8.66
CA ALA A 58 13.93 6.19 -7.77
C ALA A 58 12.41 6.31 -7.87
N LEU A 59 11.71 5.20 -7.69
CA LEU A 59 10.25 5.18 -7.53
C LEU A 59 9.89 5.09 -6.06
N ASN A 60 8.94 5.92 -5.62
CA ASN A 60 8.38 5.84 -4.28
C ASN A 60 7.43 4.63 -4.15
N PRO A 61 6.91 4.31 -2.94
CA PRO A 61 5.98 3.19 -2.74
C PRO A 61 4.68 3.26 -3.57
N PHE A 62 4.36 4.43 -4.15
CA PHE A 62 3.23 4.63 -5.05
C PHE A 62 3.62 4.54 -6.53
N SER A 63 4.84 4.06 -6.83
CA SER A 63 5.39 3.95 -8.18
C SER A 63 5.55 5.28 -8.92
N VAL A 64 5.61 6.39 -8.18
CA VAL A 64 5.86 7.74 -8.74
C VAL A 64 7.35 8.06 -8.61
N PRO A 65 7.99 8.60 -9.66
CA PRO A 65 9.36 9.08 -9.58
C PRO A 65 9.54 10.13 -8.48
N VAL A 66 10.62 10.00 -7.71
CA VAL A 66 11.02 10.99 -6.71
C VAL A 66 11.70 12.17 -7.42
N TYR A 67 10.90 13.06 -7.99
CA TYR A 67 11.38 14.09 -8.92
C TYR A 67 12.44 15.04 -8.35
N GLU A 68 12.35 15.35 -7.06
CA GLU A 68 13.29 16.26 -6.40
C GLU A 68 14.69 15.67 -6.18
N GLU A 69 14.80 14.34 -6.24
CA GLU A 69 16.07 13.63 -6.12
C GLU A 69 16.76 13.44 -7.49
N ILE A 70 16.06 13.64 -8.61
CA ILE A 70 16.61 13.40 -9.96
C ILE A 70 17.62 14.48 -10.33
N THR A 71 18.78 14.04 -10.84
CA THR A 71 19.86 14.93 -11.27
C THR A 71 20.16 14.76 -12.76
N VAL A 72 20.69 15.82 -13.38
CA VAL A 72 21.23 15.77 -14.75
C VAL A 72 22.73 15.50 -14.67
N LYS A 73 23.23 14.63 -15.54
CA LYS A 73 24.67 14.36 -15.71
C LYS A 73 25.45 15.59 -16.17
#